data_AF-V7HZZ6-F1
#
_entry.id   AF-V7HZZ6-F1
#
_cell.length_a   1.000
_cell.length_b   1.000
_cell.length_c   1.000
_cell.angle_alpha   90.00
_cell.angle_beta   90.00
_cell.angle_gamma   90.00
#
_symmetry.space_group_name_H-M   'P 1'
#
loop_
_entity.id
_entity.type
_entity.pdbx_description
1 polymer ?
#
loop_
_entity_poly.entity_id
_entity_poly.type
_entity_poly.pdbx_seq_one_letter_code
_entity_poly.pdbx_strand_id
1 'polypeptide(L)'
;MFEEEENPAPVQPTLEFKDASSLPQSVSTAGAVIRGTETTSWELKGYGNQKFGAVSFIAPVIEPVIGVQKYPRQPHQVYGTDLYAQITVSREDETIYQKSFTGTDSSSSTDFYEEYQPGDVLSIYHAEPSRISAEQAELLGTALKNAKTYSYRIHEEGLENITDYVELKKEVAKFYADSQKITLAPQKDLSDVAVIRQGIEQDPYLSEANLTELLAEIAKVEETFQNLPGAILPGQGKQVAIFSVPASTITDQEGRPMGRNMDRQALGITLKEGATIRVRVTSAKETEAKNLAVQLIDSDTQKMVNKAVTLDGDWLEVTALADSVAYIKSPTTGDFQVEYEVVSGRVDELPVFTSETDQKQVEKQWDKFKVPYALIVGNNIQIQAPYKDLDLISQKNLGNLLSQYDQIFKEYAIC
;
A
#
# COMPACT_ATOMS: atom_id res chain seq x y z
N MET A 1 -33.82 18.98 3.17
CA MET A 1 -32.74 19.25 2.20
C MET A 1 -31.54 19.59 3.05
N PHE A 2 -30.87 18.56 3.54
CA PHE A 2 -29.62 18.68 4.29
C PHE A 2 -28.57 18.20 3.31
N GLU A 3 -27.69 19.09 2.89
CA GLU A 3 -26.46 18.74 2.19
C GLU A 3 -25.58 18.01 3.21
N GLU A 4 -25.41 16.70 3.04
CA GLU A 4 -24.30 15.99 3.64
C GLU A 4 -23.03 16.54 2.98
N GLU A 5 -22.26 17.32 3.73
CA GLU A 5 -20.84 17.48 3.43
C GLU A 5 -20.23 16.08 3.39
N GLU A 6 -19.87 15.62 2.18
CA GLU A 6 -18.93 14.52 2.00
C GLU A 6 -17.66 14.90 2.74
N ASN A 7 -17.51 14.37 3.95
CA ASN A 7 -16.24 14.37 4.64
C ASN A 7 -15.32 13.44 3.81
N PRO A 8 -14.30 13.95 3.11
CA PRO A 8 -13.41 13.08 2.36
C PRO A 8 -12.79 12.11 3.34
N ALA A 9 -12.84 10.82 3.00
CA ALA A 9 -12.13 9.79 3.75
C ALA A 9 -10.68 10.27 3.99
N PRO A 10 -10.06 9.95 5.15
CA PRO A 10 -8.67 10.28 5.37
C PRO A 10 -7.85 9.47 4.34
N VAL A 11 -7.56 10.09 3.20
CA VAL A 11 -6.57 9.61 2.26
C VAL A 11 -5.26 9.66 3.04
N GLN A 12 -4.76 8.51 3.47
CA GLN A 12 -3.41 8.43 3.99
C GLN A 12 -2.50 9.05 2.93
N PRO A 13 -1.62 10.02 3.25
CA PRO A 13 -0.68 10.51 2.29
C PRO A 13 0.32 9.39 2.02
N THR A 14 0.08 8.63 0.95
CA THR A 14 1.10 7.84 0.30
C THR A 14 2.14 8.82 -0.22
N LEU A 15 3.41 8.55 0.06
CA LEU A 15 4.49 9.39 -0.43
C LEU A 15 4.39 9.46 -1.96
N GLU A 16 4.31 10.68 -2.50
CA GLU A 16 4.09 10.86 -3.94
C GLU A 16 5.41 11.09 -4.67
N PHE A 17 5.53 10.48 -5.85
CA PHE A 17 6.70 10.62 -6.70
C PHE A 17 6.43 11.61 -7.84
N LYS A 18 7.48 12.32 -8.26
CA LYS A 18 7.49 13.14 -9.47
C LYS A 18 7.34 12.25 -10.70
N ASP A 19 6.76 12.78 -11.77
CA ASP A 19 6.62 12.04 -13.01
C ASP A 19 8.01 11.71 -13.57
N ALA A 20 8.22 10.47 -14.03
CA ALA A 20 9.53 10.02 -14.54
C ALA A 20 10.09 10.91 -15.67
N SER A 21 9.22 11.53 -16.47
CA SER A 21 9.60 12.47 -17.53
C SER A 21 10.13 13.82 -17.01
N SER A 22 9.84 14.17 -15.75
CA SER A 22 10.31 15.39 -15.10
C SER A 22 11.63 15.21 -14.36
N LEU A 23 12.08 13.96 -14.19
CA LEU A 23 13.33 13.61 -13.54
C LEU A 23 14.52 13.75 -14.51
N PRO A 24 15.73 14.09 -14.02
CA PRO A 24 16.89 14.25 -14.89
C PRO A 24 17.27 12.91 -15.56
N GLN A 25 17.35 12.91 -16.90
CA GLN A 25 17.60 11.70 -17.68
C GLN A 25 19.08 11.22 -17.68
N SER A 26 20.04 12.02 -17.18
CA SER A 26 21.48 11.69 -17.31
C SER A 26 22.44 12.35 -16.32
N VAL A 27 21.96 13.04 -15.29
CA VAL A 27 22.83 13.60 -14.24
C VAL A 27 22.68 12.72 -13.02
N SER A 28 23.52 11.70 -12.89
CA SER A 28 23.60 10.92 -11.66
C SER A 28 24.41 11.73 -10.64
N THR A 29 23.70 12.54 -9.84
CA THR A 29 24.19 12.99 -8.53
C THR A 29 23.96 11.92 -7.46
N ALA A 30 23.54 10.72 -7.87
CA ALA A 30 23.17 9.62 -7.00
C ALA A 30 24.38 9.17 -6.18
N GLY A 31 24.35 9.40 -4.87
CA GLY A 31 25.49 9.15 -3.98
C GLY A 31 26.70 10.05 -4.25
N ALA A 32 26.58 11.09 -5.08
CA ALA A 32 27.68 12.00 -5.35
C ALA A 32 27.93 12.87 -4.13
N VAL A 33 29.18 12.92 -3.67
CA VAL A 33 29.60 13.86 -2.64
C VAL A 33 29.77 15.22 -3.30
N ILE A 34 28.87 16.13 -2.94
CA ILE A 34 28.94 17.54 -3.27
C ILE A 34 30.08 18.14 -2.45
N ARG A 35 31.23 18.33 -3.12
CA ARG A 35 32.46 18.78 -2.47
C ARG A 35 32.33 20.23 -2.01
N GLY A 36 32.56 20.47 -0.72
CA GLY A 36 32.68 21.81 -0.18
C GLY A 36 34.09 22.34 -0.43
N THR A 37 34.32 23.04 -1.54
CA THR A 37 35.62 23.71 -1.77
C THR A 37 35.77 25.01 -0.97
N GLU A 38 34.66 25.55 -0.45
CA GLU A 38 34.61 26.69 0.47
C GLU A 38 33.43 26.53 1.45
N THR A 39 32.26 27.05 1.10
CA THR A 39 31.02 27.00 1.88
C THR A 39 29.89 26.52 0.98
N THR A 40 29.04 25.65 1.51
CA THR A 40 27.77 25.26 0.88
C THR A 40 26.63 25.91 1.64
N SER A 41 25.69 26.55 0.95
CA SER A 41 24.65 27.34 1.59
C SER A 41 23.21 27.10 1.12
N TRP A 42 22.27 27.30 2.04
CA TRP A 42 20.83 27.32 1.80
C TRP A 42 20.22 28.62 2.30
N GLU A 43 19.24 29.13 1.56
CA GLU A 43 18.38 30.23 1.99
C GLU A 43 17.01 29.70 2.38
N LEU A 44 16.52 30.17 3.52
CA LEU A 44 15.18 29.87 4.02
C LEU A 44 14.30 31.10 3.80
N LYS A 45 13.23 30.94 3.02
CA LYS A 45 12.33 32.03 2.62
C LYS A 45 10.95 31.86 3.24
N GLY A 46 10.39 32.98 3.68
CA GLY A 46 9.08 33.08 4.31
C GLY A 46 8.04 33.61 3.33
N TYR A 47 6.96 34.15 3.89
CA TYR A 47 5.92 34.88 3.19
C TYR A 47 6.51 35.90 2.20
N GLY A 48 5.95 35.93 0.98
CA GLY A 48 6.44 36.80 -0.09
C GLY A 48 7.86 36.45 -0.59
N ASN A 49 8.33 35.23 -0.35
CA ASN A 49 9.67 34.74 -0.69
C ASN A 49 10.81 35.54 -0.03
N GLN A 50 10.52 36.15 1.12
CA GLN A 50 11.48 36.97 1.83
C GLN A 50 12.40 36.10 2.68
N LYS A 51 13.70 36.31 2.55
CA LYS A 51 14.71 35.59 3.34
C LYS A 51 14.51 35.89 4.83
N PHE A 52 14.29 34.85 5.63
CA PHE A 52 14.23 34.93 7.09
C PHE A 52 15.37 34.18 7.75
N GLY A 53 16.02 33.24 7.05
CA GLY A 53 17.20 32.54 7.57
C GLY A 53 18.13 32.05 6.47
N ALA A 54 19.29 31.54 6.90
CA ALA A 54 20.25 30.86 6.06
C ALA A 54 20.96 29.74 6.83
N VAL A 55 21.35 28.70 6.12
CA VAL A 55 22.18 27.61 6.64
C VAL A 55 23.46 27.59 5.81
N SER A 56 24.59 27.38 6.46
CA SER A 56 25.92 27.25 5.84
C SER A 56 26.62 26.03 6.39
N PHE A 57 27.34 25.33 5.53
CA PHE A 57 28.12 24.15 5.84
C PHE A 57 29.53 24.34 5.27
N ILE A 58 30.55 24.00 6.05
CA ILE A 58 31.96 23.97 5.65
C ILE A 58 32.43 22.52 5.82
N ALA A 59 33.15 21.94 4.85
CA ALA A 59 33.51 20.51 4.97
C ALA A 59 34.47 20.23 6.14
N PRO A 60 34.39 19.05 6.81
CA PRO A 60 35.28 18.68 7.91
C PRO A 60 36.78 18.82 7.60
N VAL A 61 37.20 18.53 6.36
CA VAL A 61 38.60 18.66 5.91
C VAL A 61 39.10 20.12 5.89
N ILE A 62 38.19 21.09 5.80
CA ILE A 62 38.48 22.53 5.88
C ILE A 62 38.32 22.97 7.33
N GLU A 63 37.08 22.93 7.83
CA GLU A 63 36.69 23.30 9.18
C GLU A 63 35.28 22.74 9.45
N PRO A 64 35.04 21.98 10.52
CA PRO A 64 33.74 21.38 10.77
C PRO A 64 32.76 22.40 11.34
N VAL A 65 32.29 23.37 10.55
CA VAL A 65 31.29 24.38 11.00
C VAL A 65 29.97 24.24 10.24
N ILE A 66 28.86 24.21 10.97
CA ILE A 66 27.50 24.44 10.47
C ILE A 66 26.99 25.75 11.06
N GLY A 67 26.83 26.77 10.22
CA GLY A 67 26.30 28.07 10.61
C GLY A 67 24.80 28.15 10.33
N VAL A 68 24.00 28.55 11.33
CA VAL A 68 22.57 28.80 11.18
C VAL A 68 22.27 30.26 11.52
N GLN A 69 21.85 31.02 10.53
CA GLN A 69 21.50 32.43 10.64
C GLN A 69 19.99 32.61 10.62
N LYS A 70 19.48 33.36 11.59
CA LYS A 70 18.12 33.89 11.63
C LYS A 70 18.16 35.42 11.52
N TYR A 71 17.45 35.97 10.54
CA TYR A 71 17.28 37.40 10.35
C TYR A 71 16.04 37.91 11.11
N PRO A 72 15.99 39.19 11.52
CA PRO A 72 14.87 39.77 12.28
C PRO A 72 13.62 39.99 11.41
N ARG A 73 13.10 38.88 10.88
CA ARG A 73 11.95 38.82 10.00
C ARG A 73 11.15 37.57 10.35
N GLN A 74 9.85 37.75 10.53
CA GLN A 74 8.94 36.63 10.76
C GLN A 74 8.84 35.77 9.49
N PRO A 75 8.87 34.42 9.59
CA PRO A 75 8.76 33.57 8.42
C PRO A 75 7.39 33.65 7.74
N HIS A 76 6.30 33.28 8.41
CA HIS A 76 4.97 33.27 7.82
C HIS A 76 3.87 33.32 8.90
N GLN A 77 3.14 34.44 8.97
CA GLN A 77 2.19 34.73 10.05
C GLN A 77 1.10 33.66 10.25
N VAL A 78 0.60 33.07 9.16
CA VAL A 78 -0.45 32.03 9.22
C VAL A 78 -0.03 30.81 10.04
N TYR A 79 1.27 30.50 10.09
CA TYR A 79 1.78 29.37 10.86
C TYR A 79 1.87 29.66 12.36
N GLY A 80 1.63 30.89 12.83
CA GLY A 80 1.59 31.19 14.26
C GLY A 80 2.84 30.69 14.99
N THR A 81 2.62 29.89 16.05
CA THR A 81 3.68 29.24 16.83
C THR A 81 4.10 27.87 16.29
N ASP A 82 3.53 27.41 15.18
CA ASP A 82 3.86 26.12 14.59
C ASP A 82 5.27 26.13 13.99
N LEU A 83 5.88 24.96 13.93
CA LEU A 83 7.21 24.76 13.37
C LEU A 83 7.21 25.11 11.88
N TYR A 84 8.02 26.10 11.51
CA TYR A 84 8.15 26.58 10.14
C TYR A 84 9.41 26.08 9.46
N ALA A 85 10.54 26.07 10.18
CA ALA A 85 11.78 25.48 9.70
C ALA A 85 12.57 24.88 10.86
N GLN A 86 13.35 23.84 10.57
CA GLN A 86 14.21 23.19 11.56
C GLN A 86 15.50 22.71 10.92
N ILE A 87 16.62 22.92 11.60
CA ILE A 87 17.91 22.35 11.25
C ILE A 87 18.26 21.36 12.35
N THR A 88 18.60 20.13 11.97
CA THR A 88 19.12 19.13 12.91
C THR A 88 20.42 18.55 12.39
N VAL A 89 21.28 18.16 13.33
CA VAL A 89 22.35 17.19 13.06
C VAL A 89 22.08 15.98 13.94
N SER A 90 22.08 14.79 13.35
CA SER A 90 21.95 13.54 14.08
C SER A 90 23.17 12.64 13.89
N ARG A 91 23.50 11.92 14.95
CA ARG A 91 24.49 10.86 14.95
C ARG A 91 23.78 9.57 15.28
N GLU A 92 23.81 8.62 14.35
CA GLU A 92 22.94 7.45 14.41
C GLU A 92 21.47 7.91 14.57
N ASP A 93 20.81 7.49 15.65
CA ASP A 93 19.41 7.85 15.95
C ASP A 93 19.27 9.04 16.93
N GLU A 94 20.38 9.65 17.37
CA GLU A 94 20.37 10.75 18.35
C GLU A 94 20.53 12.12 17.67
N THR A 95 19.62 13.05 17.97
CA THR A 95 19.76 14.47 17.57
C THR A 95 20.76 15.17 18.48
N ILE A 96 21.94 15.49 17.93
CA ILE A 96 23.05 16.15 18.65
C ILE A 96 23.07 17.67 18.49
N TYR A 97 22.36 18.19 17.49
CA TYR A 97 22.12 19.62 17.30
C TYR A 97 20.71 19.85 16.79
N GLN A 98 20.05 20.90 17.29
CA GLN A 98 18.73 21.31 16.80
C GLN A 98 18.54 22.82 16.90
N LYS A 99 18.10 23.42 15.79
CA LYS A 99 17.60 24.80 15.75
C LYS A 99 16.23 24.84 15.09
N SER A 100 15.24 25.41 15.79
CA SER A 100 13.86 25.50 15.31
C SER A 100 13.42 26.95 15.15
N PHE A 101 12.61 27.21 14.13
CA PHE A 101 11.99 28.50 13.85
C PHE A 101 10.48 28.33 13.72
N THR A 102 9.70 29.15 14.42
CA THR A 102 8.23 29.16 14.33
C THR A 102 7.75 30.19 13.31
N GLY A 103 6.50 30.08 12.86
CA GLY A 103 5.91 30.98 11.84
C GLY A 103 5.97 32.47 12.17
N THR A 104 5.94 32.82 13.46
CA THR A 104 5.96 34.21 13.95
C THR A 104 7.30 34.62 14.57
N ASP A 105 8.34 33.78 14.49
CA ASP A 105 9.65 34.11 15.04
C ASP A 105 10.29 35.31 14.33
N SER A 106 10.30 36.47 14.96
CA SER A 106 10.90 37.71 14.44
C SER A 106 12.29 37.99 15.05
N SER A 107 12.85 37.06 15.82
CA SER A 107 14.17 37.22 16.44
C SER A 107 15.28 37.25 15.38
N SER A 108 16.45 37.76 15.77
CA SER A 108 17.70 37.59 15.05
C SER A 108 18.66 36.75 15.89
N SER A 109 19.30 35.76 15.29
CA SER A 109 20.36 34.99 15.95
C SER A 109 21.33 34.43 14.92
N THR A 110 22.55 34.19 15.36
CA THR A 110 23.55 33.43 14.62
C THR A 110 24.00 32.32 15.55
N ASP A 111 24.07 31.11 15.01
CA ASP A 111 24.44 29.91 15.74
C ASP A 111 25.50 29.16 14.93
N PHE A 112 26.47 28.58 15.60
CA PHE A 112 27.55 27.80 14.99
C PHE A 112 27.64 26.47 15.72
N TYR A 113 27.59 25.38 14.96
CA TYR A 113 27.76 24.03 15.48
C TYR A 113 29.04 23.41 14.92
N GLU A 114 29.93 23.00 15.82
CA GLU A 114 31.31 22.62 15.48
C GLU A 114 31.66 21.15 15.79
N GLU A 115 30.73 20.38 16.39
CA GLU A 115 31.01 19.04 16.94
C GLU A 115 30.59 17.87 16.02
N TYR A 116 30.16 18.16 14.79
CA TYR A 116 29.78 17.12 13.84
C TYR A 116 31.00 16.43 13.23
N GLN A 117 30.78 15.23 12.72
CA GLN A 117 31.82 14.39 12.12
C GLN A 117 31.31 13.67 10.86
N PRO A 118 32.21 13.13 10.02
CA PRO A 118 31.81 12.26 8.92
C PRO A 118 30.90 11.12 9.41
N GLY A 119 29.81 10.88 8.69
CA GLY A 119 28.76 9.92 9.03
C GLY A 119 27.54 10.53 9.71
N ASP A 120 27.66 11.70 10.34
CA ASP A 120 26.51 12.44 10.88
C ASP A 120 25.55 12.87 9.74
N VAL A 121 24.28 13.09 10.07
CA VAL A 121 23.25 13.50 9.11
C VAL A 121 22.76 14.90 9.43
N LEU A 122 23.01 15.85 8.53
CA LEU A 122 22.43 17.19 8.54
C LEU A 122 21.04 17.13 7.89
N SER A 123 19.99 17.57 8.57
CA SER A 123 18.66 17.71 7.99
C SER A 123 18.12 19.13 8.08
N ILE A 124 17.49 19.59 7.00
CA ILE A 124 16.87 20.91 6.90
C ILE A 124 15.40 20.72 6.54
N TYR A 125 14.53 20.90 7.52
CA TYR A 125 13.08 20.93 7.35
C TYR A 125 12.58 22.34 7.03
N HIS A 126 11.63 22.43 6.10
CA HIS A 126 10.88 23.63 5.78
C HIS A 126 9.40 23.28 5.53
N ALA A 127 8.49 23.95 6.24
CA ALA A 127 7.05 23.69 6.13
C ALA A 127 6.49 23.97 4.72
N GLU A 128 7.10 24.92 4.01
CA GLU A 128 6.81 25.27 2.61
C GLU A 128 8.00 24.88 1.72
N PRO A 129 8.03 23.66 1.14
CA PRO A 129 9.22 23.13 0.46
C PRO A 129 9.63 23.90 -0.80
N SER A 130 8.74 24.70 -1.39
CA SER A 130 9.05 25.59 -2.51
C SER A 130 9.82 26.86 -2.10
N ARG A 131 10.03 27.10 -0.79
CA ARG A 131 10.67 28.31 -0.25
C ARG A 131 12.05 28.06 0.36
N ILE A 132 12.65 26.92 0.10
CA ILE A 132 14.09 26.71 0.30
C ILE A 132 14.81 26.84 -1.04
N SER A 133 15.98 27.47 -1.05
CA SER A 133 16.88 27.45 -2.21
C SER A 133 18.29 27.13 -1.74
N ALA A 134 19.01 26.33 -2.51
CA ALA A 134 20.40 26.01 -2.25
C ALA A 134 21.30 26.67 -3.30
N GLU A 135 22.55 26.90 -2.93
CA GLU A 135 23.58 27.43 -3.84
C GLU A 135 23.85 26.50 -5.02
N GLN A 136 23.76 25.19 -4.79
CA GLN A 136 23.89 24.15 -5.80
C GLN A 136 22.57 23.40 -5.91
N ALA A 137 22.05 23.24 -7.13
CA ALA A 137 20.73 22.68 -7.37
C ALA A 137 20.64 21.20 -6.94
N GLU A 138 21.76 20.49 -6.99
CA GLU A 138 21.94 19.09 -6.62
C GLU A 138 21.60 18.81 -5.15
N LEU A 139 21.77 19.81 -4.28
CA LEU A 139 21.41 19.71 -2.85
C LEU A 139 19.90 19.58 -2.64
N LEU A 140 19.10 20.08 -3.58
CA LEU A 140 17.63 19.95 -3.54
C LEU A 140 17.13 18.89 -4.53
N GLY A 141 18.02 18.04 -5.05
CA GLY A 141 17.67 16.89 -5.88
C GLY A 141 16.83 15.88 -5.09
N THR A 142 15.66 15.52 -5.63
CA THR A 142 14.75 14.53 -5.04
C THR A 142 13.73 14.06 -6.08
N ALA A 143 13.37 12.78 -6.06
CA ALA A 143 12.28 12.20 -6.84
C ALA A 143 10.91 12.42 -6.19
N LEU A 144 10.87 12.89 -4.94
CA LEU A 144 9.67 13.01 -4.15
C LEU A 144 8.94 14.32 -4.44
N LYS A 145 7.61 14.29 -4.50
CA LYS A 145 6.78 15.49 -4.56
C LYS A 145 6.72 16.12 -3.16
N ASN A 146 6.98 17.43 -3.10
CA ASN A 146 6.85 18.24 -1.88
C ASN A 146 7.70 17.76 -0.68
N ALA A 147 8.91 17.22 -0.93
CA ALA A 147 9.87 16.88 0.13
C ALA A 147 10.09 18.09 1.07
N LYS A 148 9.64 17.97 2.31
CA LYS A 148 9.74 19.04 3.32
C LYS A 148 11.07 19.06 4.05
N THR A 149 11.74 17.92 4.12
CA THR A 149 13.04 17.77 4.77
C THR A 149 14.05 17.33 3.73
N TYR A 150 15.16 18.05 3.65
CA TYR A 150 16.33 17.60 2.89
C TYR A 150 17.39 17.10 3.86
N SER A 151 17.90 15.90 3.62
CA SER A 151 18.85 15.21 4.50
C SER A 151 20.14 14.91 3.77
N TYR A 152 21.27 15.16 4.45
CA TYR A 152 22.60 15.04 3.88
C TYR A 152 23.48 14.23 4.82
N ARG A 153 24.14 13.18 4.29
CA ARG A 153 25.20 12.48 5.00
C ARG A 153 26.48 13.28 4.86
N ILE A 154 27.09 13.60 5.99
CA ILE A 154 28.34 14.35 6.04
C ILE A 154 29.49 13.40 5.70
N HIS A 155 30.32 13.81 4.74
CA HIS A 155 31.59 13.16 4.37
C HIS A 155 32.74 14.10 4.68
N GLU A 156 33.99 13.60 4.68
CA GLU A 156 35.17 14.43 4.98
C GLU A 156 35.29 15.69 4.09
N GLU A 157 34.98 15.54 2.80
CA GLU A 157 35.13 16.60 1.80
C GLU A 157 33.81 17.31 1.44
N GLY A 158 32.67 16.92 2.01
CA GLY A 158 31.39 17.47 1.55
C GLY A 158 30.15 16.73 2.02
N LEU A 159 29.09 16.82 1.23
CA LEU A 159 27.76 16.29 1.56
C LEU A 159 27.26 15.33 0.49
N GLU A 160 26.71 14.21 0.92
CA GLU A 160 25.90 13.32 0.07
C GLU A 160 24.43 13.60 0.36
N ASN A 161 23.66 14.01 -0.66
CA ASN A 161 22.21 14.13 -0.51
C ASN A 161 21.59 12.72 -0.38
N ILE A 162 20.98 12.45 0.78
CA ILE A 162 20.32 11.17 1.11
C ILE A 162 18.83 11.38 1.43
N THR A 163 18.24 12.49 0.97
CA THR A 163 16.84 12.86 1.23
C THR A 163 15.89 11.72 0.91
N ASP A 164 15.99 11.20 -0.32
CA ASP A 164 15.06 10.17 -0.80
C ASP A 164 15.26 8.85 -0.07
N TYR A 165 16.51 8.48 0.24
CA TYR A 165 16.81 7.29 1.04
C TYR A 165 16.17 7.37 2.44
N VAL A 166 16.32 8.51 3.12
CA VAL A 166 15.78 8.69 4.48
C VAL A 166 14.25 8.65 4.48
N GLU A 167 13.61 9.36 3.55
CA GLU A 167 12.14 9.38 3.47
C GLU A 167 11.57 8.02 3.02
N LEU A 168 12.17 7.36 2.03
CA LEU A 168 11.75 6.02 1.60
C LEU A 168 11.95 4.98 2.71
N LYS A 169 13.06 5.05 3.46
CA LYS A 169 13.29 4.14 4.60
C LYS A 169 12.20 4.29 5.67
N LYS A 170 11.71 5.52 5.92
CA LYS A 170 10.56 5.75 6.80
C LYS A 170 9.28 5.11 6.24
N GLU A 171 9.02 5.21 4.94
CA GLU A 171 7.86 4.54 4.34
C GLU A 171 7.94 3.03 4.40
N VAL A 172 9.12 2.45 4.14
CA VAL A 172 9.31 1.00 4.27
C VAL A 172 9.04 0.56 5.71
N ALA A 173 9.46 1.34 6.70
CA ALA A 173 9.19 1.04 8.11
C ALA A 173 7.68 1.05 8.46
N LYS A 174 6.86 1.87 7.78
CA LYS A 174 5.40 1.93 8.00
C LYS A 174 4.65 0.66 7.60
N PHE A 175 5.28 -0.28 6.89
CA PHE A 175 4.68 -1.59 6.64
C PHE A 175 4.60 -2.46 7.88
N TYR A 176 5.27 -2.08 8.97
CA TYR A 176 5.26 -2.80 10.23
C TYR A 176 4.61 -1.98 11.35
N ALA A 177 3.83 -2.66 12.18
CA ALA A 177 3.22 -2.08 13.38
C ALA A 177 4.18 -2.09 14.59
N ASP A 178 5.28 -2.83 14.50
CA ASP A 178 6.28 -2.95 15.56
C ASP A 178 7.69 -2.74 15.03
N SER A 179 8.58 -2.31 15.93
CA SER A 179 9.99 -2.05 15.63
C SER A 179 10.80 -3.32 15.34
N GLN A 180 10.30 -4.49 15.73
CA GLN A 180 10.94 -5.78 15.44
C GLN A 180 10.63 -6.26 14.01
N LYS A 181 9.77 -5.55 13.27
CA LYS A 181 9.33 -5.87 11.91
C LYS A 181 8.68 -7.26 11.81
N ILE A 182 7.86 -7.63 12.80
CA ILE A 182 7.17 -8.94 12.84
C ILE A 182 5.71 -8.82 12.41
N THR A 183 5.02 -7.78 12.88
CA THR A 183 3.59 -7.55 12.66
C THR A 183 3.42 -6.53 11.56
N LEU A 184 2.68 -6.90 10.50
CA LEU A 184 2.33 -5.95 9.46
C LEU A 184 1.37 -4.88 9.97
N ALA A 185 1.55 -3.66 9.47
CA ALA A 185 0.67 -2.55 9.76
C ALA A 185 -0.78 -2.85 9.31
N PRO A 186 -1.79 -2.34 10.04
CA PRO A 186 -3.17 -2.42 9.60
C PRO A 186 -3.34 -1.73 8.24
N GLN A 187 -4.23 -2.25 7.39
CA GLN A 187 -4.62 -1.63 6.12
C GLN A 187 -3.48 -1.40 5.12
N LYS A 188 -2.33 -2.05 5.30
CA LYS A 188 -1.27 -2.12 4.30
C LYS A 188 -1.33 -3.43 3.54
N ASP A 189 -1.23 -3.36 2.22
CA ASP A 189 -1.20 -4.55 1.38
C ASP A 189 -0.03 -4.55 0.38
N LEU A 190 0.04 -5.59 -0.45
CA LEU A 190 1.09 -5.74 -1.46
C LEU A 190 1.02 -4.69 -2.57
N SER A 191 -0.13 -4.03 -2.79
CA SER A 191 -0.23 -2.93 -3.76
C SER A 191 0.47 -1.69 -3.23
N ASP A 192 0.36 -1.38 -1.94
CA ASP A 192 1.16 -0.34 -1.29
C ASP A 192 2.66 -0.62 -1.42
N VAL A 193 3.07 -1.88 -1.20
CA VAL A 193 4.47 -2.31 -1.35
C VAL A 193 4.96 -2.10 -2.78
N ALA A 194 4.13 -2.44 -3.77
CA ALA A 194 4.47 -2.27 -5.19
C ALA A 194 4.66 -0.78 -5.56
N VAL A 195 3.85 0.12 -5.01
CA VAL A 195 4.00 1.57 -5.23
C VAL A 195 5.35 2.07 -4.68
N ILE A 196 5.70 1.69 -3.45
CA ILE A 196 6.98 2.09 -2.84
C ILE A 196 8.18 1.47 -3.58
N ARG A 197 8.09 0.19 -3.97
CA ARG A 197 9.11 -0.45 -4.80
C ARG A 197 9.34 0.33 -6.10
N GLN A 198 8.26 0.64 -6.82
CA GLN A 198 8.37 1.34 -8.09
C GLN A 198 9.06 2.71 -7.90
N GLY A 199 8.70 3.42 -6.84
CA GLY A 199 9.37 4.65 -6.45
C GLY A 199 10.88 4.47 -6.25
N ILE A 200 11.28 3.47 -5.48
CA ILE A 200 12.68 3.11 -5.23
C ILE A 200 13.42 2.78 -6.54
N GLU A 201 12.84 1.94 -7.40
CA GLU A 201 13.47 1.47 -8.64
C GLU A 201 13.66 2.58 -9.69
N GLN A 202 12.80 3.61 -9.65
CA GLN A 202 12.82 4.72 -10.60
C GLN A 202 13.53 5.97 -10.07
N ASP A 203 14.00 5.94 -8.82
CA ASP A 203 14.62 7.09 -8.17
C ASP A 203 16.07 7.30 -8.65
N PRO A 204 16.36 8.40 -9.38
CA PRO A 204 17.71 8.68 -9.88
C PRO A 204 18.64 9.30 -8.83
N TYR A 205 18.15 9.60 -7.62
CA TYR A 205 18.92 10.22 -6.55
C TYR A 205 19.41 9.20 -5.52
N LEU A 206 18.97 7.94 -5.58
CA LEU A 206 19.49 6.86 -4.75
C LEU A 206 20.85 6.35 -5.26
N SER A 207 21.85 6.33 -4.37
CA SER A 207 23.09 5.61 -4.64
C SER A 207 22.85 4.11 -4.81
N GLU A 208 23.72 3.41 -5.52
CA GLU A 208 23.61 1.95 -5.74
C GLU A 208 23.49 1.17 -4.41
N ALA A 209 24.24 1.60 -3.39
CA ALA A 209 24.18 1.01 -2.06
C ALA A 209 22.82 1.23 -1.38
N ASN A 210 22.31 2.47 -1.38
CA ASN A 210 21.02 2.81 -0.79
C ASN A 210 19.86 2.12 -1.52
N LEU A 211 19.91 2.06 -2.86
CA LEU A 211 18.96 1.34 -3.70
C LEU A 211 18.90 -0.14 -3.31
N THR A 212 20.07 -0.79 -3.24
CA THR A 212 20.18 -2.20 -2.90
C THR A 212 19.65 -2.49 -1.50
N GLU A 213 19.96 -1.64 -0.52
CA GLU A 213 19.45 -1.77 0.85
C GLU A 213 17.92 -1.67 0.89
N LEU A 214 17.34 -0.64 0.27
CA LEU A 214 15.89 -0.43 0.27
C LEU A 214 15.14 -1.55 -0.44
N LEU A 215 15.64 -2.04 -1.58
CA LEU A 215 15.04 -3.17 -2.29
C LEU A 215 15.12 -4.47 -1.46
N ALA A 216 16.20 -4.68 -0.71
CA ALA A 216 16.31 -5.81 0.21
C ALA A 216 15.31 -5.70 1.39
N GLU A 217 15.09 -4.49 1.92
CA GLU A 217 14.06 -4.29 2.95
C GLU A 217 12.64 -4.53 2.41
N ILE A 218 12.34 -4.03 1.20
CA ILE A 218 11.06 -4.29 0.52
C ILE A 218 10.85 -5.79 0.27
N ALA A 219 11.88 -6.51 -0.18
CA ALA A 219 11.79 -7.96 -0.38
C ALA A 219 11.41 -8.71 0.91
N LYS A 220 11.91 -8.26 2.08
CA LYS A 220 11.51 -8.82 3.38
C LYS A 220 10.05 -8.51 3.74
N VAL A 221 9.57 -7.31 3.39
CA VAL A 221 8.14 -6.96 3.56
C VAL A 221 7.28 -7.94 2.76
N GLU A 222 7.62 -8.17 1.50
CA GLU A 222 6.88 -9.12 0.66
C GLU A 222 6.93 -10.54 1.16
N GLU A 223 8.11 -11.02 1.56
CA GLU A 223 8.26 -12.35 2.16
C GLU A 223 7.35 -12.50 3.40
N THR A 224 7.26 -11.45 4.22
CA THR A 224 6.36 -11.42 5.38
C THR A 224 4.90 -11.53 4.95
N PHE A 225 4.48 -10.83 3.89
CA PHE A 225 3.13 -10.99 3.32
C PHE A 225 2.90 -12.39 2.75
N GLN A 226 3.89 -13.01 2.10
CA GLN A 226 3.73 -14.36 1.52
C GLN A 226 3.58 -15.44 2.60
N ASN A 227 4.25 -15.28 3.74
CA ASN A 227 4.32 -16.27 4.81
C ASN A 227 3.33 -16.00 5.97
N LEU A 228 2.21 -15.32 5.70
CA LEU A 228 1.23 -15.01 6.74
C LEU A 228 0.58 -16.29 7.32
N PRO A 229 0.29 -16.34 8.64
CA PRO A 229 -0.22 -17.56 9.29
C PRO A 229 -1.60 -18.06 8.82
N GLY A 230 -2.31 -17.28 7.99
CA GLY A 230 -3.60 -17.66 7.41
C GLY A 230 -3.49 -18.45 6.09
N ALA A 231 -2.26 -18.68 5.61
CA ALA A 231 -2.02 -19.40 4.38
C ALA A 231 -2.25 -20.91 4.53
N ILE A 232 -2.92 -21.49 3.54
CA ILE A 232 -3.09 -22.92 3.34
C ILE A 232 -1.85 -23.46 2.63
N LEU A 233 -1.19 -24.45 3.23
CA LEU A 233 0.09 -24.94 2.74
C LEU A 233 -0.07 -25.88 1.53
N PRO A 234 0.96 -26.01 0.67
CA PRO A 234 0.99 -27.02 -0.39
C PRO A 234 0.70 -28.43 0.14
N GLY A 235 -0.14 -29.17 -0.60
CA GLY A 235 -0.63 -30.50 -0.23
C GLY A 235 -1.85 -30.48 0.71
N GLN A 236 -2.28 -29.31 1.20
CA GLN A 236 -3.51 -29.17 1.97
C GLN A 236 -4.69 -28.81 1.09
N GLY A 237 -5.89 -29.21 1.51
CA GLY A 237 -7.10 -29.11 0.71
C GLY A 237 -8.36 -29.38 1.52
N LYS A 238 -9.52 -29.09 0.94
CA LYS A 238 -10.83 -29.39 1.53
C LYS A 238 -11.79 -29.90 0.46
N GLN A 239 -12.78 -30.67 0.91
CA GLN A 239 -13.95 -31.02 0.10
C GLN A 239 -15.07 -30.00 0.34
N VAL A 240 -15.75 -29.65 -0.74
CA VAL A 240 -16.84 -28.68 -0.79
C VAL A 240 -18.01 -29.32 -1.50
N ALA A 241 -19.18 -29.28 -0.85
CA ALA A 241 -20.43 -29.71 -1.45
C ALA A 241 -20.91 -28.66 -2.45
N ILE A 242 -21.18 -29.07 -3.68
CA ILE A 242 -21.71 -28.22 -4.74
C ILE A 242 -23.11 -28.71 -5.10
N PHE A 243 -24.10 -27.83 -4.99
CA PHE A 243 -25.49 -28.12 -5.33
C PHE A 243 -25.86 -27.54 -6.70
N SER A 244 -26.86 -28.11 -7.37
CA SER A 244 -27.37 -27.52 -8.61
C SER A 244 -28.34 -26.37 -8.37
N VAL A 245 -28.25 -25.35 -9.22
CA VAL A 245 -29.25 -24.29 -9.34
C VAL A 245 -29.95 -24.42 -10.69
N PRO A 246 -31.23 -24.84 -10.72
CA PRO A 246 -31.95 -25.06 -11.97
C PRO A 246 -32.14 -23.74 -12.74
N ALA A 247 -32.19 -23.82 -14.07
CA ALA A 247 -32.46 -22.66 -14.89
C ALA A 247 -33.87 -22.11 -14.62
N SER A 248 -34.00 -20.79 -14.45
CA SER A 248 -35.30 -20.12 -14.34
C SER A 248 -36.01 -20.18 -15.68
N THR A 249 -37.14 -20.90 -15.75
CA THR A 249 -37.95 -20.98 -16.97
C THR A 249 -38.89 -19.79 -17.14
N ILE A 250 -39.24 -19.10 -16.06
CA ILE A 250 -40.24 -18.02 -16.06
C ILE A 250 -39.64 -16.74 -16.65
N THR A 251 -38.54 -16.27 -16.07
CA THR A 251 -37.87 -15.03 -16.54
C THR A 251 -37.30 -15.15 -17.96
N ASP A 252 -36.91 -16.36 -18.36
CA ASP A 252 -36.51 -16.67 -19.74
C ASP A 252 -37.69 -16.55 -20.73
N GLN A 253 -38.86 -17.07 -20.37
CA GLN A 253 -40.07 -16.99 -21.21
C GLN A 253 -40.61 -15.56 -21.32
N GLU A 254 -40.42 -14.75 -20.28
CA GLU A 254 -40.78 -13.33 -20.26
C GLU A 254 -39.79 -12.43 -21.02
N GLY A 255 -38.73 -12.99 -21.59
CA GLY A 255 -37.68 -12.23 -22.29
C GLY A 255 -36.83 -11.36 -21.36
N ARG A 256 -36.80 -11.69 -20.06
CA ARG A 256 -36.05 -10.97 -19.02
C ARG A 256 -35.05 -11.91 -18.33
N PRO A 257 -34.01 -12.42 -19.02
CA PRO A 257 -33.06 -13.39 -18.46
C PRO A 257 -32.08 -12.76 -17.44
N MET A 258 -32.61 -12.09 -16.42
CA MET A 258 -31.84 -11.45 -15.35
C MET A 258 -31.15 -12.51 -14.49
N GLY A 259 -29.87 -12.32 -14.18
CA GLY A 259 -29.10 -13.24 -13.32
C GLY A 259 -28.66 -14.55 -13.98
N ARG A 260 -28.95 -14.76 -15.28
CA ARG A 260 -28.64 -16.02 -15.97
C ARG A 260 -27.13 -16.28 -16.00
N ASN A 261 -26.72 -17.49 -15.64
CA ASN A 261 -25.31 -17.93 -15.59
C ASN A 261 -24.41 -17.12 -14.62
N MET A 262 -24.99 -16.35 -13.71
CA MET A 262 -24.22 -15.54 -12.75
C MET A 262 -23.95 -16.27 -11.42
N ASP A 263 -24.73 -17.30 -11.11
CA ASP A 263 -24.62 -18.05 -9.85
C ASP A 263 -23.34 -18.91 -9.77
N ARG A 264 -22.70 -18.85 -8.60
CA ARG A 264 -21.40 -19.45 -8.32
C ARG A 264 -21.32 -19.83 -6.84
N GLN A 265 -20.68 -20.95 -6.54
CA GLN A 265 -20.47 -21.44 -5.18
C GLN A 265 -18.99 -21.34 -4.80
N ALA A 266 -18.68 -20.63 -3.71
CA ALA A 266 -17.31 -20.40 -3.29
C ALA A 266 -16.66 -21.68 -2.78
N LEU A 267 -15.40 -21.92 -3.15
CA LEU A 267 -14.58 -22.99 -2.54
C LEU A 267 -14.05 -22.60 -1.15
N GLY A 268 -14.31 -21.37 -0.71
CA GLY A 268 -13.87 -20.85 0.59
C GLY A 268 -12.41 -20.45 0.66
N ILE A 269 -11.77 -20.20 -0.48
CA ILE A 269 -10.35 -19.81 -0.58
C ILE A 269 -10.14 -18.64 -1.52
N THR A 270 -9.06 -17.90 -1.27
CA THR A 270 -8.50 -16.93 -2.20
C THR A 270 -7.12 -17.38 -2.66
N LEU A 271 -6.79 -17.07 -3.92
CA LEU A 271 -5.47 -17.33 -4.50
C LEU A 271 -4.80 -15.99 -4.78
N LYS A 272 -3.55 -15.85 -4.39
CA LYS A 272 -2.68 -14.78 -4.89
C LYS A 272 -2.31 -15.02 -6.35
N GLU A 273 -1.99 -13.95 -7.08
CA GLU A 273 -1.45 -14.06 -8.44
C GLU A 273 -0.29 -15.09 -8.51
N GLY A 274 -0.35 -16.00 -9.48
CA GLY A 274 0.61 -17.09 -9.66
C GLY A 274 0.41 -18.31 -8.76
N ALA A 275 -0.47 -18.26 -7.76
CA ALA A 275 -0.80 -19.44 -6.95
C ALA A 275 -1.57 -20.48 -7.77
N THR A 276 -1.31 -21.75 -7.49
CA THR A 276 -1.88 -22.89 -8.22
C THR A 276 -2.57 -23.83 -7.25
N ILE A 277 -3.79 -24.22 -7.60
CA ILE A 277 -4.53 -25.31 -6.96
C ILE A 277 -4.83 -26.38 -8.00
N ARG A 278 -5.12 -27.59 -7.53
CA ARG A 278 -5.75 -28.63 -8.34
C ARG A 278 -7.13 -28.94 -7.78
N VAL A 279 -8.07 -29.26 -8.66
CA VAL A 279 -9.48 -29.51 -8.33
C VAL A 279 -9.94 -30.81 -8.98
N ARG A 280 -10.75 -31.62 -8.28
CA ARG A 280 -11.38 -32.82 -8.84
C ARG A 280 -12.77 -33.06 -8.26
N VAL A 281 -13.59 -33.84 -8.94
CA VAL A 281 -14.85 -34.35 -8.40
C VAL A 281 -14.61 -35.68 -7.70
N THR A 282 -14.97 -35.78 -6.41
CA THR A 282 -14.81 -37.01 -5.62
C THR A 282 -16.09 -37.85 -5.55
N SER A 283 -17.25 -37.21 -5.73
CA SER A 283 -18.51 -37.92 -5.93
C SER A 283 -19.52 -37.08 -6.72
N ALA A 284 -20.37 -37.75 -7.47
CA ALA A 284 -21.44 -37.14 -8.27
C ALA A 284 -22.70 -37.99 -8.19
N LYS A 285 -23.86 -37.34 -8.08
CA LYS A 285 -25.18 -38.02 -8.16
C LYS A 285 -25.73 -38.15 -9.59
N GLU A 286 -25.01 -37.60 -10.56
CA GLU A 286 -25.39 -37.57 -11.98
C GLU A 286 -24.28 -38.16 -12.85
N THR A 287 -24.63 -38.61 -14.05
CA THR A 287 -23.67 -39.15 -15.02
C THR A 287 -23.06 -38.08 -15.92
N GLU A 288 -23.56 -36.83 -15.88
CA GLU A 288 -23.08 -35.72 -16.69
C GLU A 288 -22.92 -34.43 -15.89
N ALA A 289 -21.83 -33.69 -16.15
CA ALA A 289 -21.53 -32.40 -15.52
C ALA A 289 -21.93 -31.23 -16.42
N LYS A 290 -23.19 -30.78 -16.34
CA LYS A 290 -23.63 -29.61 -17.10
C LYS A 290 -23.17 -28.32 -16.43
N ASN A 291 -22.29 -27.58 -17.12
CA ASN A 291 -21.75 -26.28 -16.70
C ASN A 291 -20.88 -26.31 -15.42
N LEU A 292 -20.39 -27.48 -14.99
CA LEU A 292 -19.47 -27.58 -13.87
C LEU A 292 -18.08 -27.09 -14.30
N ALA A 293 -17.66 -25.95 -13.75
CA ALA A 293 -16.37 -25.34 -14.07
C ALA A 293 -15.79 -24.69 -12.83
N VAL A 294 -14.48 -24.86 -12.63
CA VAL A 294 -13.72 -24.06 -11.67
C VAL A 294 -13.46 -22.69 -12.26
N GLN A 295 -13.68 -21.67 -11.45
CA GLN A 295 -13.55 -20.28 -11.84
C GLN A 295 -12.76 -19.50 -10.81
N LEU A 296 -11.67 -18.86 -11.24
CA LEU A 296 -10.90 -17.93 -10.42
C LEU A 296 -11.33 -16.52 -10.81
N ILE A 297 -11.91 -15.79 -9.85
CA ILE A 297 -12.60 -14.53 -10.10
C ILE A 297 -11.89 -13.40 -9.38
N ASP A 298 -11.42 -12.46 -10.17
CA ASP A 298 -10.87 -11.19 -9.71
C ASP A 298 -11.77 -10.02 -10.17
N SER A 299 -11.32 -8.79 -9.97
CA SER A 299 -12.03 -7.57 -10.38
C SER A 299 -11.88 -7.21 -11.87
N ASP A 300 -10.92 -7.79 -12.58
CA ASP A 300 -10.66 -7.61 -14.01
C ASP A 300 -11.06 -8.87 -14.80
N THR A 301 -12.14 -8.74 -15.57
CA THR A 301 -12.67 -9.87 -16.36
C THR A 301 -11.66 -10.51 -17.34
N GLN A 302 -10.60 -9.79 -17.71
CA GLN A 302 -9.56 -10.33 -18.60
C GLN A 302 -8.61 -11.31 -17.90
N LYS A 303 -8.55 -11.28 -16.57
CA LYS A 303 -7.68 -12.14 -15.74
C LYS A 303 -8.43 -13.31 -15.11
N MET A 304 -9.74 -13.39 -15.30
CA MET A 304 -10.54 -14.52 -14.85
C MET A 304 -10.10 -15.84 -15.49
N VAL A 305 -10.00 -16.88 -14.69
CA VAL A 305 -9.74 -18.25 -15.17
C VAL A 305 -11.04 -19.03 -15.14
N ASN A 306 -11.35 -19.77 -16.20
CA ASN A 306 -12.54 -20.61 -16.30
C ASN A 306 -12.18 -21.94 -16.98
N LYS A 307 -12.27 -23.05 -16.23
CA LYS A 307 -11.90 -24.38 -16.72
C LYS A 307 -12.98 -25.40 -16.35
N ALA A 308 -13.41 -26.18 -17.33
CA ALA A 308 -14.39 -27.25 -17.11
C ALA A 308 -13.79 -28.35 -16.24
N VAL A 309 -14.56 -28.88 -15.30
CA VAL A 309 -14.16 -29.98 -14.42
C VAL A 309 -14.82 -31.27 -14.90
N THR A 310 -14.04 -32.35 -15.02
CA THR A 310 -14.51 -33.67 -15.44
C THR A 310 -15.00 -34.51 -14.26
N LEU A 311 -15.76 -35.57 -14.55
CA LEU A 311 -16.32 -36.50 -13.56
C LEU A 311 -15.49 -37.79 -13.39
N ASP A 312 -14.37 -37.91 -14.10
CA ASP A 312 -13.45 -39.05 -14.04
C ASP A 312 -12.67 -39.13 -12.72
N GLY A 313 -12.70 -38.06 -11.92
CA GLY A 313 -11.97 -37.95 -10.66
C GLY A 313 -10.51 -37.53 -10.85
N ASP A 314 -10.12 -37.16 -12.08
CA ASP A 314 -8.80 -36.67 -12.38
C ASP A 314 -8.60 -35.24 -11.84
N TRP A 315 -7.36 -34.94 -11.49
CA TRP A 315 -6.97 -33.62 -11.02
C TRP A 315 -6.86 -32.63 -12.18
N LEU A 316 -7.60 -31.53 -12.08
CA LEU A 316 -7.47 -30.37 -12.94
C LEU A 316 -6.65 -29.29 -12.22
N GLU A 317 -5.46 -28.98 -12.72
CA GLU A 317 -4.65 -27.86 -12.22
C GLU A 317 -5.11 -26.52 -12.82
N VAL A 318 -5.22 -25.51 -11.95
CA VAL A 318 -5.54 -24.13 -12.31
C VAL A 318 -4.65 -23.15 -11.56
N THR A 319 -4.09 -22.20 -12.30
CA THR A 319 -3.20 -21.13 -11.80
C THR A 319 -3.91 -19.79 -11.89
N ALA A 320 -3.84 -19.00 -10.84
CA ALA A 320 -4.42 -17.66 -10.79
C ALA A 320 -3.59 -16.66 -11.62
N LEU A 321 -4.24 -15.88 -12.48
CA LEU A 321 -3.61 -14.79 -13.26
C LEU A 321 -3.67 -13.43 -12.54
N ALA A 322 -4.34 -13.40 -11.39
CA ALA A 322 -4.51 -12.27 -10.50
C ALA A 322 -4.90 -12.80 -9.12
N ASP A 323 -4.85 -11.93 -8.11
CA ASP A 323 -5.55 -12.16 -6.86
C ASP A 323 -7.02 -12.50 -7.15
N SER A 324 -7.52 -13.62 -6.64
CA SER A 324 -8.84 -14.12 -7.03
C SER A 324 -9.50 -14.95 -5.94
N VAL A 325 -10.83 -15.04 -5.98
CA VAL A 325 -11.60 -16.01 -5.20
C VAL A 325 -11.89 -17.22 -6.07
N ALA A 326 -11.71 -18.42 -5.52
CA ALA A 326 -12.03 -19.65 -6.23
C ALA A 326 -13.50 -20.04 -6.05
N TYR A 327 -14.17 -20.28 -7.17
CA TYR A 327 -15.56 -20.71 -7.23
C TYR A 327 -15.72 -21.95 -8.10
N ILE A 328 -16.84 -22.63 -7.90
CA ILE A 328 -17.45 -23.51 -8.88
C ILE A 328 -18.63 -22.76 -9.50
N LYS A 329 -18.68 -22.69 -10.84
CA LYS A 329 -19.90 -22.26 -11.53
C LYS A 329 -21.01 -23.23 -11.17
N SER A 330 -22.12 -22.72 -10.64
CA SER A 330 -23.19 -23.58 -10.19
C SER A 330 -23.74 -24.42 -11.34
N PRO A 331 -23.74 -25.76 -11.20
CA PRO A 331 -24.27 -26.65 -12.22
C PRO A 331 -25.79 -26.51 -12.28
N THR A 332 -26.37 -26.78 -13.45
CA THR A 332 -27.84 -26.71 -13.61
C THR A 332 -28.56 -27.98 -13.16
N THR A 333 -27.81 -29.06 -12.95
CA THR A 333 -28.29 -30.39 -12.58
C THR A 333 -27.24 -31.12 -11.76
N GLY A 334 -27.67 -31.92 -10.80
CA GLY A 334 -26.81 -32.79 -10.00
C GLY A 334 -26.20 -32.13 -8.76
N ASP A 335 -25.84 -32.99 -7.81
CA ASP A 335 -25.03 -32.61 -6.65
C ASP A 335 -23.66 -33.26 -6.76
N PHE A 336 -22.61 -32.50 -6.43
CA PHE A 336 -21.23 -32.92 -6.54
C PHE A 336 -20.49 -32.69 -5.23
N GLN A 337 -19.50 -33.53 -4.94
CA GLN A 337 -18.45 -33.21 -3.98
C GLN A 337 -17.20 -32.88 -4.77
N VAL A 338 -16.68 -31.68 -4.56
CA VAL A 338 -15.47 -31.19 -5.21
C VAL A 338 -14.38 -31.08 -4.17
N GLU A 339 -13.20 -31.60 -4.48
CA GLU A 339 -12.01 -31.44 -3.67
C GLU A 339 -11.05 -30.49 -4.35
N TYR A 340 -10.44 -29.58 -3.58
CA TYR A 340 -9.28 -28.84 -4.03
C TYR A 340 -8.05 -29.21 -3.18
N GLU A 341 -6.86 -29.02 -3.75
CA GLU A 341 -5.58 -29.10 -3.04
C GLU A 341 -4.66 -27.98 -3.54
N VAL A 342 -3.93 -27.34 -2.62
CA VAL A 342 -2.92 -26.33 -2.94
C VAL A 342 -1.69 -27.00 -3.53
N VAL A 343 -1.25 -26.54 -4.71
CA VAL A 343 -0.03 -27.01 -5.37
C VAL A 343 1.14 -26.09 -5.03
N SER A 344 0.96 -24.77 -5.20
CA SER A 344 2.02 -23.78 -4.97
C SER A 344 1.46 -22.36 -4.81
N GLY A 345 2.31 -21.46 -4.30
CA GLY A 345 1.96 -20.06 -4.08
C GLY A 345 1.06 -19.87 -2.87
N ARG A 346 0.67 -18.61 -2.63
CA ARG A 346 -0.13 -18.25 -1.47
C ARG A 346 -1.62 -18.43 -1.73
N VAL A 347 -2.23 -19.27 -0.90
CA VAL A 347 -3.67 -19.51 -0.86
C VAL A 347 -4.12 -19.27 0.57
N ASP A 348 -5.22 -18.54 0.78
CA ASP A 348 -5.72 -18.22 2.11
C ASP A 348 -7.18 -18.66 2.25
N GLU A 349 -7.65 -18.87 3.48
CA GLU A 349 -9.09 -19.03 3.74
C GLU A 349 -9.82 -17.72 3.45
N LEU A 350 -10.94 -17.81 2.73
CA LEU A 350 -11.79 -16.68 2.38
C LEU A 350 -12.56 -16.20 3.62
N PRO A 351 -12.36 -14.95 4.10
CA PRO A 351 -13.21 -14.38 5.13
C PRO A 351 -14.64 -14.25 4.61
N VAL A 352 -15.62 -14.64 5.43
CA VAL A 352 -17.04 -14.60 5.07
C VAL A 352 -17.81 -13.80 6.10
N PHE A 353 -18.57 -12.82 5.64
CA PHE A 353 -19.54 -12.05 6.40
C PHE A 353 -20.94 -12.57 6.10
N THR A 354 -21.69 -12.91 7.14
CA THR A 354 -23.12 -13.23 7.08
C THR A 354 -23.88 -12.38 8.11
N SER A 355 -25.21 -12.46 8.10
CA SER A 355 -26.04 -11.83 9.15
C SER A 355 -25.77 -12.38 10.56
N GLU A 356 -25.11 -13.54 10.69
CA GLU A 356 -24.83 -14.21 11.96
C GLU A 356 -23.39 -13.98 12.45
N THR A 357 -22.48 -13.53 11.59
CA THR A 357 -21.08 -13.31 11.95
C THR A 357 -20.88 -12.04 12.77
N ASP A 358 -19.91 -12.05 13.69
CA ASP A 358 -19.39 -10.83 14.29
C ASP A 358 -18.52 -10.10 13.26
N GLN A 359 -19.09 -9.07 12.63
CA GLN A 359 -18.43 -8.27 11.60
C GLN A 359 -17.05 -7.78 12.04
N LYS A 360 -16.89 -7.28 13.28
CA LYS A 360 -15.60 -6.76 13.76
C LYS A 360 -14.56 -7.85 13.93
N GLN A 361 -14.99 -9.05 14.33
CA GLN A 361 -14.09 -10.19 14.44
C GLN A 361 -13.59 -10.64 13.06
N VAL A 362 -14.49 -10.70 12.07
CA VAL A 362 -14.13 -11.06 10.68
C VAL A 362 -13.22 -10.00 10.06
N GLU A 363 -13.52 -8.70 10.23
CA GLU A 363 -12.66 -7.59 9.79
C GLU A 363 -11.26 -7.68 10.38
N LYS A 364 -11.15 -7.96 11.69
CA LYS A 364 -9.86 -8.11 12.37
C LYS A 364 -9.06 -9.29 11.82
N GLN A 365 -9.69 -10.41 11.50
CA GLN A 365 -9.02 -11.56 10.91
C GLN A 365 -8.63 -11.29 9.44
N TRP A 366 -9.51 -10.67 8.67
CA TRP A 366 -9.26 -10.28 7.30
C TRP A 366 -8.05 -9.33 7.22
N ASP A 367 -8.00 -8.33 8.09
CA ASP A 367 -6.87 -7.41 8.21
C ASP A 367 -5.60 -8.11 8.71
N LYS A 368 -5.70 -8.98 9.72
CA LYS A 368 -4.53 -9.70 10.24
C LYS A 368 -3.86 -10.55 9.16
N PHE A 369 -4.64 -11.22 8.33
CA PHE A 369 -4.12 -12.10 7.29
C PHE A 369 -3.99 -11.44 5.93
N LYS A 370 -4.43 -10.19 5.76
CA LYS A 370 -4.28 -9.45 4.49
C LYS A 370 -4.80 -10.25 3.29
N VAL A 371 -5.93 -10.93 3.49
CA VAL A 371 -6.52 -11.81 2.48
C VAL A 371 -7.03 -10.93 1.32
N PRO A 372 -6.77 -11.25 0.05
CA PRO A 372 -7.09 -10.33 -1.05
C PRO A 372 -8.57 -9.95 -1.18
N TYR A 373 -9.46 -10.86 -0.80
CA TYR A 373 -10.90 -10.67 -0.87
C TYR A 373 -11.59 -11.22 0.36
N ALA A 374 -12.77 -10.69 0.66
CA ALA A 374 -13.78 -11.30 1.51
C ALA A 374 -15.08 -11.50 0.75
N LEU A 375 -15.97 -12.30 1.32
CA LEU A 375 -17.28 -12.58 0.79
C LEU A 375 -18.37 -12.10 1.74
N ILE A 376 -19.29 -11.29 1.24
CA ILE A 376 -20.48 -10.86 1.99
C ILE A 376 -21.66 -11.64 1.43
N VAL A 377 -22.27 -12.47 2.26
CA VAL A 377 -23.28 -13.46 1.85
C VAL A 377 -24.60 -13.17 2.56
N GLY A 378 -25.64 -12.88 1.77
CA GLY A 378 -27.04 -12.85 2.18
C GLY A 378 -27.79 -14.07 1.65
N ASN A 379 -29.11 -14.09 1.80
CA ASN A 379 -29.91 -15.21 1.30
C ASN A 379 -30.02 -15.21 -0.24
N ASN A 380 -30.03 -14.02 -0.86
CA ASN A 380 -30.26 -13.86 -2.30
C ASN A 380 -29.13 -13.10 -3.02
N ILE A 381 -28.09 -12.71 -2.30
CA ILE A 381 -26.97 -11.92 -2.84
C ILE A 381 -25.65 -12.41 -2.27
N GLN A 382 -24.62 -12.34 -3.11
CA GLN A 382 -23.24 -12.52 -2.71
C GLN A 382 -22.41 -11.38 -3.29
N ILE A 383 -21.60 -10.74 -2.46
CA ILE A 383 -20.71 -9.64 -2.85
C ILE A 383 -19.27 -10.06 -2.54
N GLN A 384 -18.43 -10.10 -3.55
CA GLN A 384 -16.99 -10.25 -3.39
C GLN A 384 -16.38 -8.85 -3.18
N ALA A 385 -15.81 -8.61 -2.01
CA ALA A 385 -15.22 -7.34 -1.65
C ALA A 385 -13.69 -7.43 -1.64
N PRO A 386 -12.96 -6.56 -2.36
CA PRO A 386 -11.50 -6.52 -2.31
C PRO A 386 -11.02 -5.93 -0.99
N TYR A 387 -9.82 -6.32 -0.55
CA TYR A 387 -9.21 -5.88 0.71
C TYR A 387 -9.10 -4.36 0.84
N LYS A 388 -8.82 -3.67 -0.27
CA LYS A 388 -8.77 -2.19 -0.34
C LYS A 388 -10.06 -1.50 0.15
N ASP A 389 -11.20 -2.20 0.13
CA ASP A 389 -12.49 -1.66 0.56
C ASP A 389 -12.78 -1.96 2.05
N LEU A 390 -11.81 -2.53 2.80
CA LEU A 390 -11.97 -2.85 4.23
C LEU A 390 -12.41 -1.62 5.06
N ASP A 391 -11.83 -0.45 4.81
CA ASP A 391 -12.21 0.80 5.49
C ASP A 391 -13.66 1.19 5.23
N LEU A 392 -14.06 1.12 3.95
CA LEU A 392 -15.43 1.42 3.54
C LEU A 392 -16.40 0.44 4.23
N ILE A 393 -16.06 -0.84 4.26
CA ILE A 393 -16.86 -1.89 4.90
C ILE A 393 -16.98 -1.66 6.40
N SER A 394 -15.89 -1.30 7.06
CA SER A 394 -15.83 -1.04 8.52
C SER A 394 -16.76 0.10 8.96
N GLN A 395 -17.11 1.01 8.04
CA GLN A 395 -18.03 2.12 8.27
C GLN A 395 -19.50 1.75 8.04
N LYS A 396 -19.81 0.57 7.50
CA LYS A 396 -21.17 0.11 7.20
C LYS A 396 -21.62 -0.95 8.18
N ASN A 397 -22.93 -1.01 8.42
CA ASN A 397 -23.56 -2.14 9.10
C ASN A 397 -23.97 -3.18 8.07
N LEU A 398 -23.15 -4.23 7.89
CA LEU A 398 -23.38 -5.25 6.88
C LEU A 398 -24.67 -6.05 7.15
N GLY A 399 -25.05 -6.26 8.42
CA GLY A 399 -26.30 -6.92 8.76
C GLY A 399 -27.54 -6.16 8.27
N ASN A 400 -27.53 -4.82 8.38
CA ASN A 400 -28.58 -3.97 7.84
C ASN A 400 -28.57 -3.99 6.30
N LEU A 401 -27.39 -3.90 5.68
CA LEU A 401 -27.24 -3.98 4.22
C LEU A 401 -27.83 -5.28 3.66
N LEU A 402 -27.46 -6.43 4.24
CA LEU A 402 -27.98 -7.74 3.84
C LEU A 402 -29.49 -7.84 4.03
N SER A 403 -30.02 -7.33 5.15
CA SER A 403 -31.47 -7.30 5.40
C SER A 403 -32.22 -6.48 4.35
N GLN A 404 -31.67 -5.34 3.92
CA GLN A 404 -32.27 -4.51 2.86
C GLN A 404 -32.27 -5.24 1.52
N TYR A 405 -31.15 -5.86 1.12
CA TYR A 405 -31.10 -6.65 -0.11
C TYR A 405 -32.09 -7.81 -0.07
N ASP A 406 -32.17 -8.55 1.02
CA ASP A 406 -33.12 -9.65 1.15
C ASP A 406 -34.59 -9.19 1.09
N GLN A 407 -34.91 -7.99 1.57
CA GLN A 407 -36.23 -7.40 1.40
C GLN A 407 -36.50 -7.06 -0.08
N ILE A 408 -35.56 -6.39 -0.74
CA ILE A 408 -35.69 -6.01 -2.15
C ILE A 408 -35.91 -7.27 -3.01
N PHE A 409 -35.08 -8.30 -2.86
CA PHE A 409 -35.24 -9.52 -3.66
C PHE A 409 -36.55 -10.25 -3.39
N LYS A 410 -37.10 -10.21 -2.17
CA LYS A 410 -38.45 -10.75 -1.89
C LYS A 410 -39.54 -9.98 -2.64
N GLU A 411 -39.42 -8.66 -2.77
CA GLU A 411 -40.40 -7.83 -3.49
C GLU A 411 -40.33 -8.03 -5.01
N TYR A 412 -39.15 -8.32 -5.57
CA TYR A 412 -38.94 -8.53 -7.01
C TYR A 412 -39.00 -10.00 -7.47
N ALA A 413 -38.93 -10.98 -6.55
CA ALA A 413 -39.03 -12.41 -6.86
C ALA A 413 -40.48 -12.95 -6.82
N ILE A 414 -41.46 -12.15 -6.40
CA ILE A 414 -42.88 -12.45 -6.49
C ILE A 414 -43.43 -11.79 -7.77
N CYS A 415 -43.24 -12.43 -8.91
CA CYS A 415 -44.04 -12.25 -10.12
C CYS A 415 -44.19 -13.62 -10.79
#